data_AF-A0A6H1ZQN8-F1
#
_entry.id   AF-A0A6H1ZQN8-F1
#
_cell.length_a   1.000
_cell.length_b   1.000
_cell.length_c   1.000
_cell.angle_alpha   90.00
_cell.angle_beta   90.00
_cell.angle_gamma   90.00
#
_symmetry.space_group_name_H-M   'P 1'
#
loop_
_entity.id
_entity.type
_entity.pdbx_description
1 polymer ?
#
loop_
_entity_poly.entity_id
_entity_poly.type
_entity_poly.pdbx_seq_one_letter_code
_entity_poly.pdbx_strand_id
1 'polypeptide(L)'
;MRTPTPWRVSTANQKNMICFACLKSEYREVTLTRTEAGTEFNVEAMKCPACGDVIFTHDQSLKLDKKRKLILLKESLKKYYS
;
A
#
# COMPACT_ATOMS: atom_id res chain seq x y z
N MET A 1 10.09 41.51 19.94
CA MET A 1 10.33 40.12 20.39
C MET A 1 9.26 39.25 19.74
N ARG A 2 9.61 38.35 18.81
CA ARG A 2 8.64 37.42 18.17
C ARG A 2 8.67 36.10 18.93
N THR A 3 7.56 35.70 19.50
CA THR A 3 7.40 34.40 20.15
C THR A 3 7.44 33.30 19.08
N PRO A 4 8.14 32.18 19.30
CA PRO A 4 8.02 31.02 18.42
C PRO A 4 6.64 30.41 18.64
N THR A 5 5.80 30.43 17.60
CA THR A 5 4.53 29.68 17.61
C THR A 5 4.85 28.20 17.82
N PRO A 6 4.22 27.51 18.81
CA PRO A 6 4.35 26.08 18.93
C PRO A 6 3.78 25.44 17.67
N TRP A 7 4.55 24.60 17.00
CA TRP A 7 4.05 23.77 15.91
C TRP A 7 2.86 22.98 16.46
N ARG A 8 1.65 23.37 16.05
CA ARG A 8 0.43 22.65 16.40
C ARG A 8 0.46 21.34 15.62
N VAL A 9 1.03 20.29 16.23
CA VAL A 9 0.89 18.93 15.72
C VAL A 9 -0.57 18.56 15.89
N SER A 10 -1.34 18.83 14.84
CA SER A 10 -2.72 18.39 14.74
C SER A 10 -2.66 16.88 14.59
N THR A 11 -3.03 16.14 15.62
CA THR A 11 -3.39 14.72 15.53
C THR A 11 -4.67 14.61 14.71
N ALA A 12 -4.58 14.93 13.42
CA ALA A 12 -5.57 14.55 12.44
C ALA A 12 -5.21 13.13 12.03
N ASN A 13 -6.02 12.19 12.52
CA ASN A 13 -6.02 10.80 12.14
C ASN A 13 -6.43 10.66 10.65
N GLN A 14 -5.54 11.08 9.75
CA GLN A 14 -5.56 10.78 8.33
C GLN A 14 -4.15 10.40 7.95
N LYS A 15 -3.97 9.16 7.46
CA LYS A 15 -2.73 8.65 6.86
C LYS A 15 -2.40 9.36 5.55
N ASN A 16 -2.40 10.70 5.53
CA ASN A 16 -2.00 11.44 4.35
C ASN A 16 -0.49 11.61 4.40
N MET A 17 0.21 10.62 3.84
CA MET A 17 1.65 10.68 3.72
C MET A 17 1.99 11.52 2.49
N ILE A 18 2.70 12.62 2.68
CA ILE A 18 3.20 13.45 1.58
C ILE A 18 4.09 12.59 0.67
N CYS A 19 3.96 12.76 -0.64
CA CYS A 19 4.80 12.06 -1.59
C CYS A 19 6.26 12.47 -1.44
N PHE A 20 7.14 11.53 -1.06
CA PHE A 20 8.58 11.80 -0.90
C PHE A 20 9.30 12.04 -2.24
N ALA A 21 8.75 11.51 -3.35
CA ALA A 21 9.35 11.67 -4.67
C ALA A 21 9.13 13.07 -5.26
N CYS A 22 7.93 13.65 -5.10
CA CYS A 22 7.61 14.94 -5.73
C CYS A 22 7.25 16.05 -4.76
N LEU A 23 6.93 15.75 -3.50
CA LEU A 23 6.51 16.69 -2.43
C LEU A 23 5.34 17.61 -2.80
N LYS A 24 4.66 17.36 -3.93
CA LYS A 24 3.56 18.20 -4.47
C LYS A 24 2.17 17.73 -4.06
N SER A 25 2.03 16.46 -3.70
CA SER A 25 0.75 15.87 -3.34
C SER A 25 0.94 14.75 -2.34
N GLU A 26 -0.13 14.41 -1.64
CA GLU A 26 -0.19 13.27 -0.73
C GLU A 26 -0.43 11.97 -1.51
N TYR A 27 0.17 10.88 -1.06
CA TYR A 27 -0.19 9.55 -1.54
C TYR A 27 -1.65 9.25 -1.19
N ARG A 28 -2.37 8.64 -2.12
CA ARG A 28 -3.75 8.18 -1.93
C ARG A 28 -3.82 6.67 -2.00
N GLU A 29 -4.68 6.08 -1.18
CA GLU A 29 -4.98 4.64 -1.26
C GLU A 29 -5.60 4.32 -2.61
N VAL A 30 -5.01 3.35 -3.30
CA VAL A 30 -5.49 2.81 -4.57
C VAL A 30 -5.45 1.29 -4.51
N THR A 31 -6.33 0.65 -5.27
CA THR A 31 -6.25 -0.79 -5.49
C THR A 31 -5.65 -1.02 -6.88
N LEU A 32 -4.52 -1.70 -6.93
CA LEU A 32 -3.87 -2.12 -8.17
C LEU A 32 -4.22 -3.58 -8.45
N THR A 33 -4.63 -3.87 -9.67
CA THR A 33 -4.87 -5.25 -10.11
C THR A 33 -3.60 -5.76 -10.78
N ARG A 34 -3.04 -6.85 -10.24
CA ARG A 34 -1.89 -7.56 -10.80
C ARG A 34 -2.34 -8.95 -11.22
N THR A 35 -2.09 -9.32 -12.46
CA THR A 35 -2.37 -10.67 -12.96
C THR A 35 -1.09 -11.50 -12.88
N GLU A 36 -1.08 -12.57 -12.08
CA GLU A 36 0.02 -13.56 -12.07
C GLU A 36 -0.56 -14.96 -12.32
N ALA A 37 0.06 -15.73 -13.21
CA ALA A 37 -0.36 -17.10 -13.55
C ALA A 37 -1.86 -17.26 -13.90
N GLY A 38 -2.44 -16.30 -14.62
CA GLY A 38 -3.87 -16.30 -14.99
C GLY A 38 -4.83 -15.97 -13.85
N THR A 39 -4.32 -15.59 -12.67
CA THR A 39 -5.12 -15.16 -11.52
C THR A 39 -4.96 -13.67 -11.30
N GLU A 40 -6.07 -12.95 -11.16
CA GLU A 40 -6.08 -11.52 -10.86
C GLU A 40 -6.00 -11.27 -9.35
N PHE A 41 -5.06 -10.42 -8.94
CA PHE A 41 -4.83 -10.05 -7.56
C PHE A 41 -5.06 -8.56 -7.36
N ASN A 42 -6.03 -8.24 -6.52
CA ASN A 42 -6.23 -6.87 -6.06
C ASN A 42 -5.29 -6.59 -4.88
N VAL A 43 -4.40 -5.62 -5.08
CA VAL A 43 -3.37 -5.19 -4.14
C VAL A 43 -3.66 -3.76 -3.69
N GLU A 44 -3.81 -3.58 -2.39
CA GLU A 44 -3.90 -2.25 -1.79
C GLU A 44 -2.50 -1.60 -1.83
N ALA A 45 -2.41 -0.41 -2.42
CA ALA A 45 -1.18 0.37 -2.54
C ALA A 45 -1.48 1.86 -2.29
N MET A 46 -0.43 2.66 -2.20
CA MET A 46 -0.51 4.11 -2.06
C MET A 46 0.10 4.73 -3.31
N LYS A 47 -0.67 5.50 -4.07
CA LYS A 47 -0.23 6.16 -5.31
C LYS A 47 -0.29 7.67 -5.21
N CYS A 48 0.76 8.33 -5.66
CA CYS A 48 0.83 9.76 -5.79
C CYS A 48 0.11 10.21 -7.08
N PRO A 49 -0.90 11.08 -7.02
CA PRO A 49 -1.60 11.55 -8.21
C PRO A 49 -0.76 12.54 -9.05
N ALA A 50 0.23 13.22 -8.47
CA ALA A 50 1.00 14.23 -9.19
C ALA A 50 2.16 13.64 -10.03
N CYS A 51 2.92 12.70 -9.48
CA CYS A 51 4.06 12.09 -10.17
C CYS A 51 3.83 10.62 -10.56
N GLY A 52 2.76 9.98 -10.07
CA GLY A 52 2.47 8.59 -10.34
C GLY A 52 3.26 7.58 -9.50
N ASP A 53 4.08 8.05 -8.57
CA ASP A 53 4.87 7.18 -7.68
C ASP A 53 3.97 6.26 -6.84
N VAL A 54 4.40 5.01 -6.63
CA VAL A 54 3.62 3.97 -5.95
C VAL A 54 4.46 3.37 -4.84
N ILE A 55 3.87 3.30 -3.65
CA ILE A 55 4.48 2.67 -2.48
C ILE A 55 3.50 1.68 -1.84
N PHE A 56 4.05 0.77 -1.04
CA PHE A 56 3.27 -0.15 -0.22
C PHE A 56 3.57 0.13 1.25
N THR A 57 2.53 0.25 2.06
CA THR A 57 2.71 0.28 3.52
C THR A 57 3.06 -1.11 4.04
N HIS A 58 3.75 -1.19 5.18
CA HIS A 58 4.14 -2.48 5.78
C HIS A 58 2.94 -3.42 5.99
N ASP A 59 1.80 -2.89 6.42
CA ASP A 59 0.54 -3.65 6.55
C ASP A 59 0.02 -4.19 5.21
N GLN A 60 0.09 -3.40 4.14
CA GLN A 60 -0.34 -3.81 2.80
C GLN A 60 0.56 -4.92 2.25
N SER A 61 1.87 -4.81 2.44
CA SER A 61 2.83 -5.86 2.07
C SER A 61 2.56 -7.16 2.84
N LEU A 62 2.36 -7.10 4.16
CA LEU A 62 2.03 -8.27 4.98
C LEU A 62 0.74 -8.98 4.53
N LYS A 63 -0.30 -8.22 4.16
CA LYS A 63 -1.53 -8.80 3.61
C LYS A 63 -1.28 -9.49 2.28
N LEU A 64 -0.44 -8.92 1.42
CA LEU A 64 -0.08 -9.51 0.14
C LEU A 64 0.68 -10.83 0.30
N ASP A 65 1.67 -10.88 1.20
CA ASP A 65 2.44 -12.09 1.50
C ASP A 65 1.57 -13.21 2.06
N LYS A 66 0.65 -12.89 2.98
CA LYS A 66 -0.32 -13.87 3.50
C LYS A 66 -1.20 -14.45 2.40
N LYS A 67 -1.70 -13.61 1.48
CA LYS A 67 -2.51 -14.06 0.33
C LYS A 67 -1.69 -14.98 -0.59
N ARG A 68 -0.45 -14.61 -0.93
CA ARG A 68 0.46 -15.44 -1.74
C ARG A 68 0.70 -16.81 -1.12
N LYS A 69 0.97 -16.86 0.19
CA LYS A 69 1.20 -18.13 0.91
C LYS A 69 -0.02 -19.06 0.87
N LEU A 70 -1.24 -18.52 0.99
CA LEU A 70 -2.47 -19.32 0.94
C LEU A 70 -2.73 -19.93 -0.45
N ILE A 71 -2.40 -19.21 -1.53
CA ILE A 71 -2.57 -19.71 -2.90
C ILE A 71 -1.60 -20.85 -3.17
N LEU A 72 -0.32 -20.67 -2.85
CA LEU A 72 0.69 -21.72 -3.00
C LEU A 72 0.35 -22.98 -2.18
N LEU A 73 -0.21 -22.80 -0.98
CA LEU A 73 -0.72 -23.90 -0.17
C LEU A 73 -1.90 -24.62 -0.83
N LYS A 74 -2.87 -23.90 -1.41
CA LYS A 74 -4.00 -24.50 -2.13
C LYS A 74 -3.55 -25.26 -3.36
N GLU A 75 -2.64 -24.71 -4.16
CA GLU A 75 -2.08 -25.40 -5.33
C GLU A 75 -1.30 -26.65 -4.91
N SER A 76 -0.52 -26.58 -3.83
CA SER A 76 0.21 -27.72 -3.30
C SER A 76 -0.73 -28.81 -2.80
N LEU A 77 -1.77 -28.46 -2.04
CA LEU A 77 -2.78 -29.41 -1.56
C LEU A 77 -3.55 -30.06 -2.71
N LYS A 78 -3.88 -29.30 -3.76
CA LYS A 78 -4.57 -29.83 -4.93
C LYS A 78 -3.71 -30.89 -5.65
N LYS A 79 -2.39 -30.71 -5.68
CA LYS A 79 -1.43 -31.69 -6.21
C LYS A 79 -1.32 -32.97 -5.38
N TYR A 80 -1.50 -32.89 -4.06
CA TYR A 80 -1.38 -34.05 -3.16
C TYR A 80 -2.67 -34.88 -3.02
N TYR A 81 -3.82 -34.30 -3.38
CA TYR A 81 -5.14 -34.96 -3.29
C TYR A 81 -5.80 -35.20 -4.67
N SER A 82 -5.06 -35.04 -5.78
CA SER A 82 -5.48 -35.47 -7.13
C SER A 82 -4.71 -36.72 -7.52
#